data_AF-A0A1J0RCZ9-F1
#
_entry.id   AF-A0A1J0RCZ9-F1
#
_cell.length_a   1.000
_cell.length_b   1.000
_cell.length_c   1.000
_cell.angle_alpha   90.00
_cell.angle_beta   90.00
_cell.angle_gamma   90.00
#
_symmetry.space_group_name_H-M   'P 1'
#
loop_
_entity.id
_entity.type
_entity.pdbx_description
1 polymer ?
#
loop_
_entity_poly.entity_id
_entity_poly.type
_entity_poly.pdbx_seq_one_letter_code
_entity_poly.pdbx_strand_id
1 'polypeptide(L)'
;LPGKSIAADFLCACNNNADTDKQCSPLYTPRRWDSAIDLSTQWPLLKNSCKEPLAAELTAGQIHGALATFSAALQHADSGGTKYTFLGIRSDHQCTGAAAKLCVDYTDYFDKTTGHTATKIPWKEKLEKAAATITELEAKALEGRNLARKIQANFHVCQGIYAAAATGTLVDSVNNAISPLKPSTTDISEATCNNQTTNTTCTPPCTWHESESDANKKCSLDPKKAAERQATQTPEGTGEKTETEKCKGKLEPECTKAPE
;
A
#
# COMPACT_ATOMS: atom_id res chain seq x y z
N LEU A 1 -19.90 -16.52 -16.99
CA LEU A 1 -20.42 -15.17 -16.67
C LEU A 1 -19.22 -14.26 -16.50
N PRO A 2 -19.03 -13.32 -17.43
CA PRO A 2 -17.90 -12.41 -17.45
C PRO A 2 -17.89 -11.49 -16.21
N GLY A 3 -16.71 -11.13 -15.71
CA GLY A 3 -16.56 -10.19 -14.61
C GLY A 3 -16.74 -10.80 -13.22
N LYS A 4 -17.14 -12.08 -13.09
CA LYS A 4 -17.30 -12.73 -11.78
C LYS A 4 -15.96 -12.93 -11.07
N SER A 5 -14.91 -13.28 -11.81
CA SER A 5 -13.55 -13.40 -11.28
C SER A 5 -12.53 -13.14 -12.37
N ILE A 6 -11.44 -12.47 -11.99
CA ILE A 6 -10.34 -12.18 -12.90
C ILE A 6 -9.73 -13.47 -13.47
N ALA A 7 -9.64 -14.53 -12.66
CA ALA A 7 -9.10 -15.81 -13.08
C ALA A 7 -9.96 -16.47 -14.18
N ALA A 8 -11.29 -16.45 -14.02
CA ALA A 8 -12.18 -16.98 -15.05
C ALA A 8 -12.11 -16.16 -16.34
N ASP A 9 -12.08 -14.83 -16.22
CA ASP A 9 -11.98 -13.94 -17.38
C ASP A 9 -10.66 -14.16 -18.15
N PHE A 10 -9.52 -14.29 -17.46
CA PHE A 10 -8.26 -14.65 -18.11
C PHE A 10 -8.31 -16.03 -18.77
N LEU A 11 -8.88 -17.03 -18.11
CA LEU A 11 -9.03 -18.35 -18.73
C LEU A 11 -9.92 -18.30 -19.98
N CYS A 12 -10.99 -17.50 -19.99
CA CYS A 12 -11.82 -17.24 -21.18
C CYS A 12 -11.01 -16.66 -22.36
N ALA A 13 -10.09 -15.74 -22.09
CA ALA A 13 -9.25 -15.13 -23.12
C ALA A 13 -8.04 -15.99 -23.53
N CYS A 14 -7.68 -17.03 -22.76
CA CYS A 14 -6.44 -17.78 -22.96
C CYS A 14 -6.63 -19.26 -23.30
N ASN A 15 -7.86 -19.78 -23.21
CA ASN A 15 -8.22 -21.14 -23.59
C ASN A 15 -9.09 -21.13 -24.85
N ASN A 16 -8.97 -22.16 -25.68
CA ASN A 16 -9.62 -22.21 -26.99
C ASN A 16 -10.40 -23.53 -27.18
N ASN A 17 -11.10 -23.73 -28.30
CA ASN A 17 -11.97 -24.89 -28.51
C ASN A 17 -11.29 -26.09 -29.19
N ALA A 18 -10.20 -25.87 -29.93
CA ALA A 18 -9.62 -26.88 -30.82
C ALA A 18 -8.15 -26.68 -31.18
N ASP A 19 -7.55 -25.61 -30.67
CA ASP A 19 -6.24 -25.11 -31.08
C ASP A 19 -5.20 -25.36 -29.95
N THR A 20 -3.96 -25.64 -30.33
CA THR A 20 -2.85 -25.82 -29.37
C THR A 20 -1.92 -24.61 -29.31
N ASP A 21 -2.18 -23.60 -30.15
CA ASP A 21 -1.44 -22.36 -30.13
C ASP A 21 -1.52 -21.71 -28.76
N LYS A 22 -0.42 -21.08 -28.35
CA LYS A 22 -0.22 -20.56 -27.00
C LYS A 22 -0.42 -19.05 -26.96
N GLN A 23 -1.64 -18.59 -27.24
CA GLN A 23 -1.93 -17.18 -27.54
C GLN A 23 -1.60 -16.22 -26.40
N CYS A 24 -1.80 -16.63 -25.15
CA CYS A 24 -1.52 -15.76 -24.00
C CYS A 24 -0.06 -15.80 -23.51
N SER A 25 0.62 -16.94 -23.65
CA SER A 25 2.02 -17.08 -23.24
C SER A 25 2.61 -18.39 -23.77
N PRO A 26 3.84 -18.40 -24.31
CA PRO A 26 4.52 -19.63 -24.69
C PRO A 26 4.76 -20.60 -23.52
N LEU A 27 4.66 -20.12 -22.28
CA LEU A 27 4.83 -20.90 -21.05
C LEU A 27 3.51 -21.45 -20.50
N TYR A 28 2.37 -21.08 -21.08
CA TYR A 28 1.06 -21.61 -20.74
C TYR A 28 0.63 -22.63 -21.79
N THR A 29 0.05 -23.75 -21.35
CA THR A 29 -0.57 -24.74 -22.24
C THR A 29 -2.08 -24.59 -22.13
N PRO A 30 -2.77 -24.08 -23.17
CA PRO A 30 -4.21 -23.93 -23.17
C PRO A 30 -4.95 -25.26 -23.06
N ARG A 31 -6.14 -25.22 -22.49
CA ARG A 31 -7.08 -26.32 -22.38
C ARG A 31 -8.29 -26.08 -23.28
N ARG A 32 -8.84 -27.17 -23.80
CA ARG A 32 -10.04 -27.12 -24.63
C ARG A 32 -11.30 -26.91 -23.80
N TRP A 33 -12.24 -26.11 -24.31
CA TRP A 33 -13.56 -25.89 -23.71
C TRP A 33 -14.56 -27.04 -23.90
N ASP A 34 -14.16 -28.11 -24.60
CA ASP A 34 -14.96 -29.33 -24.76
C ASP A 34 -15.10 -30.15 -23.47
N SER A 35 -14.39 -29.75 -22.42
CA SER A 35 -14.48 -30.31 -21.08
C SER A 35 -14.46 -29.21 -20.02
N ALA A 36 -14.97 -29.51 -18.82
CA ALA A 36 -14.97 -28.56 -17.72
C ALA A 36 -13.53 -28.15 -17.36
N ILE A 37 -13.26 -26.85 -17.38
CA ILE A 37 -11.98 -26.29 -16.95
C ILE A 37 -11.98 -26.15 -15.43
N ASP A 38 -11.10 -26.90 -14.76
CA ASP A 38 -10.82 -26.72 -13.34
C ASP A 38 -9.99 -25.44 -13.12
N LEU A 39 -10.66 -24.42 -12.59
CA LEU A 39 -10.09 -23.13 -12.24
C LEU A 39 -8.91 -23.27 -11.27
N SER A 40 -8.99 -24.19 -10.30
CA SER A 40 -7.97 -24.35 -9.25
C SER A 40 -6.65 -24.87 -9.79
N THR A 41 -6.69 -25.65 -10.86
CA THR A 41 -5.52 -26.19 -11.55
C THR A 41 -5.01 -25.24 -12.63
N GLN A 42 -5.90 -24.68 -13.46
CA GLN A 42 -5.49 -23.92 -14.64
C GLN A 42 -5.06 -22.48 -14.33
N TRP A 43 -5.69 -21.85 -13.33
CA TRP A 43 -5.33 -20.48 -12.97
C TRP A 43 -3.88 -20.33 -12.48
N PRO A 44 -3.37 -21.19 -11.57
CA PRO A 44 -1.96 -21.11 -11.17
C PRO A 44 -0.99 -21.29 -12.34
N LEU A 45 -1.29 -22.20 -13.27
CA LEU A 45 -0.45 -22.41 -14.47
C LEU A 45 -0.40 -21.18 -15.36
N LEU A 46 -1.56 -20.56 -15.62
CA LEU A 46 -1.62 -19.33 -16.40
C LEU A 46 -0.91 -18.18 -15.68
N LYS A 47 -1.17 -17.99 -14.39
CA LYS A 47 -0.55 -16.94 -13.58
C LYS A 47 0.97 -17.07 -13.53
N ASN A 48 1.49 -18.29 -13.39
CA ASN A 48 2.94 -18.55 -13.36
C ASN A 48 3.61 -18.40 -14.73
N SER A 49 2.84 -18.28 -15.81
CA SER A 49 3.37 -18.02 -17.15
C SER A 49 3.75 -16.54 -17.37
N CYS A 50 3.33 -15.65 -16.46
CA CYS A 50 3.68 -14.23 -16.47
C CYS A 50 5.13 -14.04 -16.01
N LYS A 51 5.91 -13.25 -16.76
CA LYS A 51 7.34 -13.04 -16.49
C LYS A 51 7.65 -12.03 -15.37
N GLU A 52 6.68 -11.21 -14.99
CA GLU A 52 6.93 -10.13 -14.03
C GLU A 52 6.72 -10.62 -12.59
N PRO A 53 7.72 -10.47 -11.70
CA PRO A 53 7.50 -10.71 -10.29
C PRO A 53 6.51 -9.67 -9.76
N LEU A 54 5.51 -10.13 -9.01
CA LEU A 54 4.67 -9.24 -8.23
C LEU A 54 5.56 -8.49 -7.23
N ALA A 55 5.32 -7.19 -7.07
CA ALA A 55 5.98 -6.41 -6.03
C ALA A 55 5.76 -7.07 -4.65
N ALA A 56 6.77 -6.98 -3.78
CA ALA A 56 6.74 -7.61 -2.46
C ALA A 56 5.60 -7.10 -1.57
N GLU A 57 5.20 -5.84 -1.75
CA GLU A 57 4.07 -5.22 -1.06
C GLU A 57 3.10 -4.63 -2.09
N LEU A 58 1.82 -4.93 -1.91
CA LEU A 58 0.73 -4.40 -2.73
C LEU A 58 0.28 -3.05 -2.18
N THR A 59 0.30 -2.01 -3.02
CA THR A 59 -0.18 -0.67 -2.66
C THR A 59 -1.50 -0.34 -3.36
N ALA A 60 -2.26 0.61 -2.82
CA ALA A 60 -3.47 1.13 -3.47
C ALA A 60 -3.17 1.67 -4.89
N GLY A 61 -2.04 2.36 -5.05
CA GLY A 61 -1.59 2.89 -6.35
C GLY A 61 -1.35 1.82 -7.39
N GLN A 62 -0.77 0.67 -7.01
CA GLN A 62 -0.58 -0.46 -7.92
C GLN A 62 -1.91 -1.07 -8.37
N ILE A 63 -2.89 -1.19 -7.47
CA ILE A 63 -4.23 -1.67 -7.83
C ILE A 63 -4.88 -0.72 -8.83
N HIS A 64 -4.89 0.59 -8.56
CA HIS A 64 -5.46 1.58 -9.49
C HIS A 64 -4.74 1.57 -10.84
N GLY A 65 -3.41 1.46 -10.85
CA GLY A 65 -2.63 1.33 -12.07
C GLY A 65 -3.03 0.11 -12.90
N ALA A 66 -3.18 -1.06 -12.27
CA ALA A 66 -3.64 -2.27 -12.95
C ALA A 66 -5.07 -2.14 -13.50
N LEU A 67 -5.99 -1.52 -12.75
CA LEU A 67 -7.36 -1.26 -13.19
C LEU A 67 -7.44 -0.26 -14.35
N ALA A 68 -6.55 0.74 -14.37
CA ALA A 68 -6.42 1.68 -15.47
C ALA A 68 -5.91 0.96 -16.74
N THR A 69 -4.88 0.13 -16.62
CA THR A 69 -4.38 -0.71 -17.73
C THR A 69 -5.46 -1.63 -18.28
N PHE A 70 -6.23 -2.29 -17.40
CA PHE A 70 -7.38 -3.09 -17.82
C PHE A 70 -8.38 -2.25 -18.62
N SER A 71 -8.75 -1.07 -18.11
CA SER A 71 -9.73 -0.19 -18.77
C SER A 71 -9.24 0.29 -20.14
N ALA A 72 -7.94 0.56 -20.27
CA ALA A 72 -7.32 0.94 -21.54
C ALA A 72 -7.20 -0.22 -22.55
N ALA A 73 -7.13 -1.46 -22.06
CA ALA A 73 -7.08 -2.67 -22.90
C ALA A 73 -8.45 -3.09 -23.43
N LEU A 74 -9.54 -2.52 -22.91
CA LEU A 74 -10.89 -2.80 -23.41
C LEU A 74 -11.06 -2.23 -24.83
N GLN A 75 -11.61 -3.06 -25.71
CA GLN A 75 -11.90 -2.72 -27.08
C GLN A 75 -13.40 -2.51 -27.25
N HIS A 76 -13.79 -1.39 -27.85
CA HIS A 76 -15.18 -1.07 -28.16
C HIS A 76 -15.50 -1.32 -29.64
N ALA A 77 -16.73 -1.74 -29.93
CA ALA A 77 -17.23 -1.91 -31.29
C ALA A 77 -18.68 -1.44 -31.40
N ASP A 78 -19.12 -1.13 -32.62
CA ASP A 78 -20.52 -0.88 -32.96
C ASP A 78 -20.92 -1.85 -34.07
N SER A 79 -22.10 -2.43 -33.96
CA SER A 79 -22.75 -3.16 -35.05
C SER A 79 -24.23 -2.86 -35.06
N GLY A 80 -24.71 -2.22 -36.12
CA GLY A 80 -26.12 -1.85 -36.26
C GLY A 80 -26.65 -0.98 -35.10
N GLY A 81 -25.80 -0.15 -34.49
CA GLY A 81 -26.16 0.68 -33.34
C GLY A 81 -26.06 -0.02 -31.98
N THR A 82 -25.78 -1.33 -31.95
CA THR A 82 -25.45 -2.04 -30.71
C THR A 82 -23.97 -1.82 -30.39
N LYS A 83 -23.69 -1.29 -29.20
CA LYS A 83 -22.34 -1.10 -28.70
C LYS A 83 -21.88 -2.36 -27.99
N TYR A 84 -20.67 -2.81 -28.29
CA TYR A 84 -20.05 -3.94 -27.64
C TYR A 84 -18.73 -3.56 -26.99
N THR A 85 -18.39 -4.22 -25.89
CA THR A 85 -17.14 -3.99 -25.15
C THR A 85 -16.50 -5.32 -24.79
N PHE A 86 -15.24 -5.52 -25.18
CA PHE A 86 -14.55 -6.79 -24.96
C PHE A 86 -13.09 -6.61 -24.54
N LEU A 87 -12.54 -7.65 -23.93
CA LEU A 87 -11.10 -7.82 -23.71
C LEU A 87 -10.60 -9.03 -24.51
N GLY A 88 -9.49 -8.91 -25.24
CA GLY A 88 -8.84 -10.04 -25.93
C GLY A 88 -8.87 -9.98 -27.46
N ILE A 89 -8.71 -11.13 -28.10
CA ILE A 89 -8.66 -11.27 -29.57
C ILE A 89 -10.08 -11.54 -30.08
N ARG A 90 -10.53 -10.76 -31.06
CA ARG A 90 -11.81 -10.98 -31.74
C ARG A 90 -11.73 -10.63 -33.22
N SER A 91 -12.33 -11.46 -34.07
CA SER A 91 -12.57 -11.15 -35.49
C SER A 91 -13.99 -10.61 -35.74
N ASP A 92 -14.90 -10.81 -34.80
CA ASP A 92 -16.27 -10.28 -34.79
C ASP A 92 -16.75 -9.98 -33.36
N HIS A 93 -18.07 -9.84 -33.15
CA HIS A 93 -18.67 -9.49 -31.86
C HIS A 93 -18.97 -10.71 -30.99
N GLN A 94 -18.21 -11.81 -31.11
CA GLN A 94 -18.45 -13.03 -30.35
C GLN A 94 -17.18 -13.58 -29.69
N CYS A 95 -17.31 -14.04 -28.44
CA CYS A 95 -16.26 -14.77 -27.72
C CYS A 95 -16.58 -16.26 -27.68
N THR A 96 -16.35 -16.94 -28.80
CA THR A 96 -16.74 -18.35 -28.95
C THR A 96 -15.67 -19.34 -28.51
N GLY A 97 -14.43 -18.90 -28.27
CA GLY A 97 -13.29 -19.79 -27.99
C GLY A 97 -12.59 -20.31 -29.25
N ALA A 98 -12.99 -19.88 -30.45
CA ALA A 98 -12.18 -20.09 -31.66
C ALA A 98 -10.89 -19.26 -31.59
N ALA A 99 -9.84 -19.64 -32.32
CA ALA A 99 -8.51 -19.00 -32.25
C ALA A 99 -8.54 -17.46 -32.42
N ALA A 100 -9.40 -16.96 -33.31
CA ALA A 100 -9.59 -15.52 -33.55
C ALA A 100 -10.70 -14.88 -32.70
N LYS A 101 -11.24 -15.59 -31.70
CA LYS A 101 -12.40 -15.21 -30.88
C LYS A 101 -12.18 -15.57 -29.41
N LEU A 102 -10.95 -15.35 -28.94
CA LEU A 102 -10.51 -15.57 -27.57
C LEU A 102 -10.62 -14.26 -26.79
N CYS A 103 -11.81 -14.02 -26.24
CA CYS A 103 -12.13 -12.77 -25.58
C CYS A 103 -13.08 -12.95 -24.39
N VAL A 104 -13.27 -11.86 -23.66
CA VAL A 104 -14.28 -11.71 -22.61
C VAL A 104 -15.22 -10.59 -23.02
N ASP A 105 -16.52 -10.87 -23.02
CA ASP A 105 -17.56 -9.89 -23.32
C ASP A 105 -17.98 -9.14 -22.05
N TYR A 106 -17.75 -7.84 -22.01
CA TYR A 106 -18.13 -6.94 -20.93
C TYR A 106 -19.30 -6.03 -21.31
N THR A 107 -19.96 -6.25 -22.44
CA THR A 107 -20.97 -5.34 -23.00
C THR A 107 -22.06 -4.96 -21.99
N ASP A 108 -22.55 -5.93 -21.22
CA ASP A 108 -23.58 -5.71 -20.19
C ASP A 108 -23.17 -4.72 -19.10
N TYR A 109 -21.86 -4.51 -18.87
CA TYR A 109 -21.34 -3.54 -17.90
C TYR A 109 -21.14 -2.13 -18.46
N PHE A 110 -21.40 -1.93 -19.75
CA PHE A 110 -21.27 -0.64 -20.43
C PHE A 110 -22.60 -0.14 -20.99
N ASP A 111 -23.69 -0.84 -20.71
CA ASP A 111 -25.04 -0.41 -21.03
C ASP A 111 -25.58 0.56 -19.97
N LYS A 112 -25.68 1.84 -20.34
CA LYS A 112 -26.20 2.89 -19.46
C LYS A 112 -27.68 2.71 -19.10
N THR A 113 -28.44 1.94 -19.86
CA THR A 113 -29.89 1.76 -19.64
C THR A 113 -30.19 0.78 -18.51
N THR A 114 -29.28 -0.15 -18.23
CA THR A 114 -29.43 -1.16 -17.17
C THR A 114 -28.85 -0.69 -15.83
N GLY A 115 -28.27 0.51 -15.77
CA GLY A 115 -27.57 1.02 -14.58
C GLY A 115 -26.23 0.31 -14.31
N HIS A 116 -25.82 -0.61 -15.20
CA HIS A 116 -24.53 -1.25 -15.13
C HIS A 116 -23.46 -0.33 -15.72
N THR A 117 -22.43 -0.08 -14.92
CA THR A 117 -21.27 0.71 -15.30
C THR A 117 -20.02 -0.14 -15.19
N ALA A 118 -18.93 0.27 -15.84
CA ALA A 118 -17.65 -0.44 -15.76
C ALA A 118 -17.17 -0.68 -14.31
N THR A 119 -17.59 0.17 -13.38
CA THR A 119 -17.31 0.05 -11.94
C THR A 119 -18.07 -1.09 -11.25
N LYS A 120 -19.11 -1.63 -11.88
CA LYS A 120 -19.94 -2.74 -11.38
C LYS A 120 -19.49 -4.12 -11.84
N ILE A 121 -18.35 -4.22 -12.54
CA ILE A 121 -17.66 -5.49 -12.76
C ILE A 121 -17.27 -6.07 -11.38
N PRO A 122 -17.78 -7.25 -10.97
CA PRO A 122 -17.64 -7.73 -9.59
C PRO A 122 -16.21 -7.86 -9.07
N TRP A 123 -15.27 -8.36 -9.88
CA TRP A 123 -13.87 -8.44 -9.44
C TRP A 123 -13.21 -7.06 -9.36
N LYS A 124 -13.61 -6.09 -10.19
CA LYS A 124 -13.11 -4.72 -10.15
C LYS A 124 -13.57 -4.01 -8.88
N GLU A 125 -14.85 -4.10 -8.54
CA GLU A 125 -15.40 -3.50 -7.30
C GLU A 125 -14.66 -4.03 -6.05
N LYS A 126 -14.31 -5.32 -6.03
CA LYS A 126 -13.51 -5.91 -4.95
C LYS A 126 -12.09 -5.34 -4.88
N LEU A 127 -11.44 -5.11 -6.02
CA LEU A 127 -10.10 -4.50 -6.07
C LEU A 127 -10.13 -3.03 -5.63
N GLU A 128 -11.12 -2.25 -6.05
CA GLU A 128 -11.32 -0.87 -5.58
C GLU A 128 -11.51 -0.83 -4.07
N LYS A 129 -12.33 -1.75 -3.52
CA LYS A 129 -12.49 -1.88 -2.06
C LYS A 129 -11.18 -2.25 -1.36
N ALA A 130 -10.39 -3.15 -1.95
CA ALA A 130 -9.09 -3.53 -1.39
C ALA A 130 -8.11 -2.33 -1.38
N ALA A 131 -8.09 -1.52 -2.44
CA ALA A 131 -7.29 -0.29 -2.49
C ALA A 131 -7.70 0.69 -1.39
N ALA A 132 -9.00 0.91 -1.19
CA ALA A 132 -9.50 1.76 -0.11
C ALA A 132 -9.10 1.23 1.28
N THR A 133 -9.19 -0.09 1.50
CA THR A 133 -8.76 -0.71 2.77
C THR A 133 -7.26 -0.53 3.01
N ILE A 134 -6.41 -0.66 1.98
CA ILE A 134 -4.97 -0.43 2.12
C ILE A 134 -4.70 1.00 2.56
N THR A 135 -5.33 2.00 1.92
CA THR A 135 -5.20 3.40 2.32
C THR A 135 -5.64 3.65 3.77
N GLU A 136 -6.74 3.02 4.21
CA GLU A 136 -7.18 3.13 5.61
C GLU A 136 -6.19 2.50 6.60
N LEU A 137 -5.61 1.35 6.25
CA LEU A 137 -4.61 0.68 7.08
C LEU A 137 -3.32 1.51 7.19
N GLU A 138 -2.88 2.13 6.09
CA GLU A 138 -1.72 3.03 6.08
C GLU A 138 -1.94 4.23 7.00
N ALA A 139 -3.13 4.85 6.95
CA ALA A 139 -3.51 5.95 7.84
C ALA A 139 -3.53 5.51 9.31
N LYS A 140 -4.14 4.36 9.63
CA LYS A 140 -4.16 3.82 11.00
C LYS A 140 -2.77 3.46 11.51
N ALA A 141 -1.91 2.91 10.66
CA ALA A 141 -0.53 2.62 11.03
C ALA A 141 0.25 3.90 11.35
N LEU A 142 0.00 4.99 10.63
CA LEU A 142 0.56 6.30 10.93
C LEU A 142 0.09 6.83 12.29
N GLU A 143 -1.22 6.77 12.57
CA GLU A 143 -1.78 7.15 13.87
C GLU A 143 -1.19 6.32 15.01
N GLY A 144 -1.07 5.01 14.85
CA GLY A 144 -0.48 4.12 15.84
C GLY A 144 0.99 4.46 16.13
N ARG A 145 1.80 4.75 15.10
CA ARG A 145 3.18 5.22 15.28
C ARG A 145 3.24 6.55 16.03
N ASN A 146 2.33 7.47 15.74
CA ASN A 146 2.25 8.76 16.44
C ASN A 146 1.86 8.58 17.92
N LEU A 147 0.93 7.68 18.22
CA LEU A 147 0.53 7.37 19.59
C LEU A 147 1.66 6.72 20.38
N ALA A 148 2.35 5.73 19.80
CA ALA A 148 3.51 5.09 20.42
C ALA A 148 4.59 6.11 20.78
N ARG A 149 4.85 7.09 19.89
CA ARG A 149 5.77 8.21 20.15
C ARG A 149 5.35 9.04 21.36
N LYS A 150 4.05 9.36 21.48
CA LYS A 150 3.51 10.12 22.63
C LYS A 150 3.66 9.34 23.94
N ILE A 151 3.40 8.03 23.92
CA ILE A 151 3.58 7.17 25.10
C ILE A 151 5.04 7.15 25.54
N GLN A 152 5.98 6.96 24.59
CA GLN A 152 7.41 6.94 24.89
C GLN A 152 7.90 8.29 25.46
N ALA A 153 7.46 9.41 24.87
CA ALA A 153 7.77 10.73 25.39
C ALA A 153 7.26 10.94 26.82
N ASN A 154 6.01 10.55 27.10
CA ASN A 154 5.44 10.65 28.44
C ASN A 154 6.19 9.76 29.44
N PHE A 155 6.61 8.56 29.04
CA PHE A 155 7.40 7.69 29.89
C PHE A 155 8.73 8.33 30.29
N HIS A 156 9.44 8.97 29.36
CA HIS A 156 10.67 9.70 29.67
C HIS A 156 10.45 10.89 30.61
N VAL A 157 9.34 11.63 30.43
CA VAL A 157 8.97 12.71 31.37
C VAL A 157 8.75 12.14 32.78
N CYS A 158 8.01 11.04 32.92
CA CYS A 158 7.77 10.39 34.21
C CYS A 158 9.08 9.93 34.87
N GLN A 159 9.99 9.33 34.09
CA GLN A 159 11.31 8.93 34.60
C GLN A 159 12.11 10.13 35.12
N GLY A 160 12.10 11.25 34.39
CA GLY A 160 12.78 12.48 34.80
C GLY A 160 12.22 13.06 36.10
N ILE A 161 10.89 13.12 36.23
CA ILE A 161 10.22 13.56 37.46
C ILE A 161 10.58 12.65 38.64
N TYR A 162 10.57 11.34 38.44
CA TYR A 162 10.93 10.37 39.48
C TYR A 162 12.38 10.54 39.95
N ALA A 163 13.33 10.69 39.03
CA ALA A 163 14.74 10.93 39.35
C ALA A 163 14.96 12.26 40.10
N ALA A 164 14.22 13.31 39.74
CA ALA A 164 14.24 14.59 40.44
C ALA A 164 13.76 14.48 41.89
N ALA A 165 12.63 13.80 42.09
CA ALA A 165 12.06 13.56 43.40
C ALA A 165 13.00 12.75 44.29
N ALA A 166 13.65 11.70 43.73
CA ALA A 166 14.61 10.87 44.44
C ALA A 166 15.87 11.65 44.90
N THR A 167 16.23 12.74 44.23
CA THR A 167 17.38 13.59 44.55
C THR A 167 17.02 14.84 45.35
N GLY A 168 15.76 15.00 45.76
CA GLY A 168 15.29 16.16 46.53
C GLY A 168 15.23 17.47 45.72
N THR A 169 15.23 17.37 44.38
CA THR A 169 15.21 18.52 43.48
C THR A 169 13.76 18.93 43.17
N LEU A 170 13.44 20.23 43.24
CA LEU A 170 12.11 20.76 42.91
C LEU A 170 11.73 20.46 41.45
N VAL A 171 10.53 19.89 41.24
CA VAL A 171 10.01 19.41 39.94
C VAL A 171 10.03 20.49 38.84
N ASP A 172 9.94 21.77 39.21
CA ASP A 172 9.99 22.90 38.27
C ASP A 172 11.35 23.07 37.57
N SER A 173 12.47 22.67 38.20
CA SER A 173 13.77 22.68 37.52
C SER A 173 13.87 21.59 36.46
N VAL A 174 13.15 20.49 36.66
CA VAL A 174 13.15 19.31 35.79
C VAL A 174 12.18 19.45 34.63
N ASN A 175 11.02 20.07 34.83
CA ASN A 175 10.13 20.46 33.73
C ASN A 175 10.79 21.45 32.74
N ASN A 176 11.66 22.36 33.24
CA ASN A 176 12.43 23.28 32.40
C ASN A 176 13.60 22.58 31.69
N ALA A 177 14.28 21.62 32.34
CA ALA A 177 15.35 20.83 31.71
C ALA A 177 14.84 19.80 30.69
N ILE A 178 13.60 19.30 30.85
CA ILE A 178 12.95 18.35 29.93
C ILE A 178 12.11 19.07 28.86
N SER A 179 11.89 20.39 28.94
CA SER A 179 11.21 21.16 27.88
C SER A 179 11.79 20.96 26.45
N PRO A 180 13.11 20.80 26.23
CA PRO A 180 13.64 20.41 24.92
C PRO A 180 13.39 18.95 24.50
N LEU A 181 13.02 18.06 25.44
CA LEU A 181 12.66 16.64 25.21
C LEU A 181 11.14 16.42 25.17
N LYS A 182 10.36 17.38 25.64
CA LYS A 182 8.92 17.43 25.39
C LYS A 182 8.77 17.45 23.87
N PRO A 183 8.03 16.52 23.26
CA PRO A 183 7.78 16.57 21.83
C PRO A 183 7.25 17.96 21.55
N SER A 184 7.98 18.70 20.70
CA SER A 184 7.54 20.02 20.30
C SER A 184 6.07 19.87 19.91
N THR A 185 5.20 20.62 20.57
CA THR A 185 3.79 20.72 20.18
C THR A 185 3.62 21.44 18.84
N THR A 186 4.71 21.68 18.10
CA THR A 186 4.65 21.63 16.64
C THR A 186 4.42 20.18 16.19
N ASP A 187 3.23 19.66 16.48
CA ASP A 187 2.62 18.58 15.69
C ASP A 187 2.60 19.10 14.24
N ILE A 188 3.62 18.77 13.44
CA ILE A 188 3.56 18.98 12.00
C ILE A 188 2.61 17.90 11.49
N SER A 189 1.33 18.26 11.52
CA SER A 189 0.26 17.45 10.96
C SER A 189 0.37 17.41 9.44
N GLU A 190 -0.29 16.45 8.81
CA GLU A 190 -0.45 16.43 7.35
C GLU A 190 -0.99 17.78 6.84
N ALA A 191 -1.93 18.39 7.59
CA ALA A 191 -2.46 19.71 7.27
C ALA A 191 -1.39 20.82 7.30
N THR A 192 -0.38 20.70 8.17
CA THR A 192 0.74 21.65 8.26
C THR A 192 1.68 21.52 7.06
N CYS A 193 1.86 20.31 6.51
CA CYS A 193 2.59 20.10 5.26
C CYS A 193 1.76 20.59 4.06
N ASN A 194 0.48 20.23 4.01
CA ASN A 194 -0.44 20.57 2.92
C ASN A 194 -0.61 22.09 2.73
N ASN A 195 -0.47 22.87 3.81
CA ASN A 195 -0.49 24.33 3.75
C ASN A 195 0.79 24.95 3.12
N GLN A 196 1.84 24.17 2.87
CA GLN A 196 3.05 24.62 2.17
C GLN A 196 2.87 24.40 0.67
N THR A 197 2.31 25.39 -0.01
CA THR A 197 1.84 25.25 -1.40
C THR A 197 2.94 25.41 -2.46
N THR A 198 4.21 25.54 -2.08
CA THR A 198 5.33 25.64 -3.02
C THR A 198 6.45 24.67 -2.65
N ASN A 199 7.16 24.16 -3.67
CA ASN A 199 8.32 23.28 -3.47
C ASN A 199 9.38 23.92 -2.55
N THR A 200 9.63 25.23 -2.70
CA THR A 200 10.62 25.96 -1.88
C THR A 200 10.23 26.13 -0.42
N THR A 201 8.92 26.14 -0.12
CA THR A 201 8.44 26.23 1.26
C THR A 201 8.27 24.86 1.90
N CYS A 202 8.06 23.82 1.09
CA CYS A 202 7.95 22.42 1.49
C CYS A 202 9.26 21.86 2.04
N THR A 203 9.49 22.08 3.33
CA THR A 203 10.75 21.71 4.00
C THR A 203 10.56 20.49 4.91
N PRO A 204 11.63 19.71 5.17
CA PRO A 204 11.56 18.57 6.08
C PRO A 204 10.98 18.98 7.43
N PRO A 205 10.04 18.20 8.01
CA PRO A 205 9.74 16.80 7.72
C PRO A 205 8.75 16.53 6.57
N CYS A 206 8.35 17.53 5.78
CA CYS A 206 7.49 17.33 4.61
C CYS A 206 8.30 17.05 3.32
N THR A 207 7.70 16.40 2.33
CA THR A 207 8.27 16.13 1.00
C THR A 207 7.31 16.57 -0.10
N TRP A 208 7.89 17.14 -1.16
CA TRP A 208 7.16 17.61 -2.32
C TRP A 208 6.94 16.49 -3.36
N HIS A 209 5.71 16.32 -3.82
CA HIS A 209 5.27 15.36 -4.81
C HIS A 209 4.77 16.08 -6.06
N GLU A 210 5.64 16.27 -7.05
CA GLU A 210 5.32 17.00 -8.28
C GLU A 210 4.14 16.39 -9.07
N SER A 211 4.03 15.07 -9.03
CA SER A 211 2.98 14.28 -9.70
C SER A 211 1.61 14.33 -9.04
N GLU A 212 1.48 14.95 -7.86
CA GLU A 212 0.19 15.10 -7.20
C GLU A 212 -0.69 16.12 -7.96
N SER A 213 -1.93 15.72 -8.24
CA SER A 213 -2.92 16.46 -8.99
C SER A 213 -3.58 17.56 -8.15
N ASP A 214 -3.71 17.35 -6.84
CA ASP A 214 -4.20 18.33 -5.88
C ASP A 214 -3.05 19.25 -5.42
N ALA A 215 -3.11 20.52 -5.79
CA ALA A 215 -2.10 21.50 -5.41
C ALA A 215 -1.90 21.61 -3.88
N ASN A 216 -2.93 21.30 -3.09
CA ASN A 216 -2.87 21.35 -1.62
C ASN A 216 -2.29 20.08 -0.99
N LYS A 217 -1.97 19.05 -1.79
CA LYS A 217 -1.34 17.81 -1.33
C LYS A 217 0.03 17.58 -1.96
N LYS A 218 0.51 18.54 -2.75
CA LYS A 218 1.85 18.47 -3.33
C LYS A 218 2.94 18.51 -2.25
N CYS A 219 2.69 19.06 -1.07
CA CYS A 219 3.60 18.96 0.08
C CYS A 219 2.97 18.11 1.19
N SER A 220 3.49 16.91 1.41
CA SER A 220 2.94 15.95 2.37
C SER A 220 3.97 15.53 3.39
N LEU A 221 3.54 15.01 4.54
CA LEU A 221 4.48 14.61 5.58
C LEU A 221 5.30 13.39 5.14
N ASP A 222 6.63 13.47 5.25
CA ASP A 222 7.56 12.39 4.92
C ASP A 222 7.93 11.58 6.18
N PRO A 223 7.48 10.33 6.29
CA PRO A 223 7.72 9.51 7.48
C PRO A 223 9.20 9.18 7.71
N LYS A 224 10.02 9.13 6.65
CA LYS A 224 11.45 8.78 6.76
C LYS A 224 12.26 9.98 7.24
N LYS A 225 12.02 11.17 6.68
CA LYS A 225 12.72 12.40 7.08
C LYS A 225 12.30 12.91 8.46
N ALA A 226 11.04 12.66 8.84
CA ALA A 226 10.57 12.91 10.20
C ALA A 226 11.34 12.08 11.25
N ALA A 227 11.74 10.85 10.89
CA ALA A 227 12.55 9.98 11.75
C ALA A 227 14.03 10.40 11.79
N GLU A 228 14.61 10.85 10.68
CA GLU A 228 16.03 11.24 10.58
C GLU A 228 16.39 12.51 11.38
N ARG A 229 15.48 13.50 11.46
CA ARG A 229 15.73 14.74 12.24
C ARG A 229 15.90 14.52 13.75
N GLN A 230 15.44 13.38 14.28
CA GLN A 230 15.58 13.06 15.70
C GLN A 230 16.78 12.15 16.00
N ALA A 231 17.34 11.46 14.99
CA ALA A 231 18.59 10.71 15.16
C ALA A 231 19.82 11.64 15.36
N THR A 232 19.76 12.87 14.87
CA THR A 232 20.85 13.86 14.98
C THR A 232 20.85 14.68 16.27
N GLN A 233 19.84 14.52 17.15
CA GLN A 233 19.81 15.15 18.47
C GLN A 233 20.28 14.15 19.54
N THR A 234 21.49 13.63 19.36
CA THR A 234 22.24 13.04 20.47
C THR A 234 23.00 14.19 21.13
N PRO A 235 22.94 14.41 22.45
CA PRO A 235 23.79 15.41 23.08
C PRO A 235 25.25 14.98 22.97
N GLU A 236 26.00 15.69 22.13
CA GLU A 236 27.46 15.63 22.10
C GLU A 236 27.97 16.49 23.26
N GLY A 237 28.66 15.86 24.22
CA GLY A 237 29.14 16.51 25.43
C GLY A 237 30.06 15.63 26.28
N THR A 238 31.30 15.45 25.79
CA THR A 238 32.57 15.34 26.53
C THR A 238 32.63 14.71 27.94
N GLY A 239 33.03 13.42 27.97
CA GLY A 239 34.16 12.84 28.70
C GLY A 239 34.30 12.99 30.22
N GLU A 240 34.19 11.85 30.94
CA GLU A 240 35.26 11.37 31.84
C GLU A 240 35.14 9.84 32.08
N LYS A 241 36.29 9.16 32.15
CA LYS A 241 36.44 7.70 32.32
C LYS A 241 36.10 7.28 33.76
N THR A 242 35.35 6.20 33.95
CA THR A 242 35.74 5.12 34.89
C THR A 242 34.92 3.85 34.68
N GLU A 243 35.55 2.75 35.06
CA GLU A 243 35.26 1.35 34.75
C GLU A 243 33.93 0.85 35.33
N THR A 244 33.16 0.07 34.57
CA THR A 244 32.98 -1.39 34.78
C THR A 244 31.90 -1.94 33.86
N GLU A 245 32.38 -2.67 32.85
CA GLU A 245 31.66 -3.58 31.96
C GLU A 245 31.07 -4.76 32.74
N LYS A 246 29.97 -4.58 33.49
CA LYS A 246 29.12 -5.69 33.95
C LYS A 246 27.68 -5.20 34.10
N CYS A 247 26.81 -5.60 33.17
CA CYS A 247 25.32 -5.59 33.23
C CYS A 247 24.63 -4.94 32.01
N LYS A 248 25.14 -5.18 30.80
CA LYS A 248 24.35 -4.93 29.59
C LYS A 248 23.45 -6.14 29.29
N GLY A 249 22.15 -6.02 29.54
CA GLY A 249 21.13 -6.94 28.99
C GLY A 249 20.44 -7.96 29.92
N LYS A 250 20.36 -7.73 31.24
CA LYS A 250 19.51 -8.56 32.13
C LYS A 250 18.58 -7.70 33.01
N LEU A 251 17.41 -8.24 33.35
CA LEU A 251 16.46 -7.66 34.29
C LEU A 251 17.02 -7.65 35.72
N GLU A 252 16.58 -6.67 36.51
CA GLU A 252 17.15 -6.25 37.81
C GLU A 252 17.29 -7.29 38.96
N PRO A 253 16.55 -8.41 39.07
CA PRO A 253 16.67 -9.24 40.27
C PRO A 253 17.95 -10.10 40.38
N GLU A 254 18.86 -10.08 39.39
CA GLU A 254 20.12 -10.85 39.45
C GLU A 254 21.37 -10.05 39.87
N CYS A 255 21.27 -8.75 40.14
CA CYS A 255 22.43 -7.92 40.54
C CYS A 255 22.64 -7.77 42.05
N THR A 256 21.77 -8.32 42.89
CA THR A 256 21.75 -8.06 44.35
C THR A 256 22.06 -9.27 45.25
N LYS A 257 22.61 -10.37 44.72
CA LYS A 257 23.15 -11.44 45.59
C LYS A 257 24.63 -11.23 45.86
N ALA A 258 24.94 -10.73 47.06
CA ALA A 258 26.28 -10.81 47.64
C ALA A 258 26.62 -12.28 48.00
N PRO A 259 27.89 -12.70 47.93
CA PRO A 259 28.29 -14.08 48.22
C PRO A 259 28.27 -14.36 49.73
N GLU A 260 27.79 -15.54 50.12
CA GLU A 260 28.22 -16.25 51.36
C GLU A 260 29.53 -17.00 51.10
#